data_AF-A0A660ZJG3-F1
#
_entry.id   AF-A0A660ZJG3-F1
#
_cell.length_a   1.000
_cell.length_b   1.000
_cell.length_c   1.000
_cell.angle_alpha   90.00
_cell.angle_beta   90.00
_cell.angle_gamma   90.00
#
_symmetry.space_group_name_H-M   'P 1'
#
loop_
_entity.id
_entity.type
_entity.pdbx_description
1 polymer ?
#
loop_
_entity_poly.entity_id
_entity_poly.type
_entity_poly.pdbx_seq_one_letter_code
_entity_poly.pdbx_strand_id
1 'polypeptide(L)' 'MKSHTVYITFNTKKRRELIRITEKVEEAVRESGIKEGFALVSAMHITAGVIVNDDEEGFKEDFWEWAEK' A
#
# COMPACT_ATOMS: atom_id res chain seq x y z
N MET A 1 -13.17 7.10 21.43
CA MET A 1 -12.51 6.34 20.35
C MET A 1 -11.63 7.31 19.57
N LYS A 2 -10.33 7.03 19.42
CA LYS A 2 -9.45 7.86 18.58
C LYS A 2 -9.52 7.34 17.15
N SER A 3 -9.47 8.23 16.17
CA SER A 3 -9.29 7.91 14.76
C SER A 3 -8.20 8.80 14.17
N HIS A 4 -7.53 8.29 13.15
CA HIS A 4 -6.50 9.00 12.42
C HIS A 4 -6.63 8.63 10.94
N THR A 5 -6.43 9.58 10.04
CA THR A 5 -6.61 9.39 8.60
C THR A 5 -5.55 10.17 7.85
N VAL A 6 -4.85 9.47 6.96
CA VAL A 6 -3.80 10.03 6.11
C VAL A 6 -4.13 9.65 4.67
N TYR A 7 -3.96 10.60 3.75
CA TYR A 7 -4.05 10.35 2.32
C TYR A 7 -2.64 10.32 1.73
N ILE A 8 -2.31 9.23 1.05
CA ILE A 8 -1.03 9.06 0.37
C ILE A 8 -1.28 9.10 -1.13
N THR A 9 -0.74 10.12 -1.80
CA THR A 9 -0.91 10.32 -3.24
C THR A 9 0.30 9.80 -4.00
N PHE A 10 0.04 9.12 -5.12
CA PHE A 10 1.07 8.60 -6.02
C PHE A 10 0.82 9.13 -7.44
N ASN A 11 1.90 9.45 -8.14
CA ASN A 11 1.90 9.67 -9.58
C ASN A 11 2.95 8.73 -10.18
N THR A 12 2.48 7.60 -10.71
CA THR A 12 3.36 6.53 -11.20
C THR A 12 4.00 6.92 -12.53
N LYS A 13 5.23 6.46 -12.77
CA LYS A 13 5.92 6.73 -14.06
C LYS A 13 5.47 5.77 -15.15
N LYS A 14 5.02 4.58 -14.74
CA LYS A 14 4.55 3.52 -15.63
C LYS A 14 3.05 3.30 -15.44
N ARG A 15 2.41 2.72 -16.45
CA ARG A 15 0.98 2.30 -16.39
C ARG A 15 0.73 1.27 -15.28
N ARG A 16 1.71 0.40 -15.01
CA ARG A 16 1.72 -0.63 -13.97
C ARG A 16 3.01 -0.48 -13.17
N GLU A 17 2.90 -0.32 -11.86
CA GLU A 17 4.04 -0.10 -10.97
C GLU A 17 3.70 -0.61 -9.57
N LEU A 18 4.59 -1.40 -8.97
CA LEU A 18 4.48 -1.81 -7.57
C LEU A 18 5.30 -0.83 -6.73
N ILE A 19 4.63 -0.15 -5.81
CA ILE A 19 5.25 0.84 -4.92
C ILE A 19 5.18 0.31 -3.50
N ARG A 20 6.34 0.21 -2.85
CA ARG A 20 6.42 -0.12 -1.43
C ARG A 20 5.91 1.06 -0.60
N ILE A 21 4.96 0.80 0.30
CA ILE A 21 4.33 1.81 1.15
C ILE A 21 4.44 1.53 2.65
N THR A 22 5.19 0.48 3.04
CA THR A 22 5.30 0.00 4.42
C THR A 22 5.72 1.12 5.38
N GLU A 23 6.74 1.89 5.01
CA GLU A 23 7.29 2.96 5.85
C GLU A 23 6.28 4.12 6.02
N LYS A 24 5.47 4.38 4.99
CA LYS A 24 4.42 5.41 5.04
C LYS A 24 3.25 4.99 5.93
N VAL A 25 2.88 3.70 5.89
CA VAL A 25 1.83 3.15 6.76
C VAL A 25 2.32 3.11 8.21
N GLU A 26 3.58 2.71 8.44
CA GLU A 26 4.20 2.71 9.78
C GLU A 26 4.23 4.12 10.38
N GLU A 27 4.60 5.13 9.58
CA GLU A 27 4.56 6.53 10.00
C GLU A 27 3.15 6.97 10.38
N ALA A 28 2.13 6.69 9.56
CA ALA A 28 0.74 7.01 9.88
C ALA A 28 0.24 6.31 11.17
N VAL A 29 0.64 5.06 11.39
CA VAL A 29 0.32 4.34 12.64
C VAL A 29 1.01 4.99 13.84
N ARG A 30 2.30 5.35 13.71
CA ARG A 30 3.07 6.03 14.76
C ARG A 30 2.45 7.38 15.13
N GLU A 31 2.08 8.19 14.13
CA GLU A 31 1.45 9.50 14.32
C GLU A 31 0.06 9.42 14.94
N SER A 32 -0.67 8.31 14.72
CA SER A 32 -2.00 8.12 15.30
C SER A 32 -2.00 8.06 16.84
N GLY A 33 -0.88 7.63 17.44
CA GLY A 33 -0.77 7.37 18.88
C GLY A 33 -1.74 6.30 19.41
N ILE A 34 -2.32 5.48 18.54
CA ILE A 34 -3.17 4.33 18.90
C ILE A 34 -2.26 3.16 19.25
N LYS A 35 -2.41 2.62 20.47
CA LYS A 35 -1.59 1.48 20.94
C LYS A 35 -2.14 0.13 20.49
N GLU A 36 -3.46 0.00 20.44
CA GLU A 36 -4.16 -1.23 20.05
C GLU A 36 -5.40 -0.84 19.21
N GLY A 37 -5.57 -1.46 18.05
CA GLY A 37 -6.65 -1.12 17.12
C GLY A 37 -6.46 -1.74 15.73
N PHE A 38 -7.14 -1.16 14.75
CA PHE A 38 -7.08 -1.59 13.35
C PHE A 38 -6.50 -0.48 12.47
N ALA A 39 -5.73 -0.87 11.45
CA ALA A 39 -5.29 0.00 10.37
C ALA A 39 -5.92 -0.46 9.05
N LEU A 40 -6.75 0.38 8.45
CA LEU A 40 -7.30 0.15 7.11
C LEU A 40 -6.43 0.86 6.08
N VAL A 41 -5.86 0.10 5.15
CA VAL A 41 -5.09 0.63 4.02
C VAL A 41 -5.82 0.26 2.74
N SER A 42 -6.27 1.26 1.98
CA SER A 42 -7.16 1.05 0.83
C SER A 42 -6.81 1.99 -0.31
N ALA A 43 -6.87 1.48 -1.54
CA ALA A 43 -6.78 2.29 -2.75
C ALA A 43 -8.13 2.97 -3.00
N MET A 44 -8.14 4.28 -3.17
CA MET A 44 -9.35 5.04 -3.48
C MET A 44 -9.76 4.99 -4.97
N HIS A 45 -8.97 4.30 -5.80
CA HIS A 45 -9.19 4.18 -7.24
C HIS A 45 -9.49 2.72 -7.61
N ILE A 46 -10.50 2.52 -8.47
CA ILE A 46 -10.95 1.19 -8.92
C ILE A 46 -9.97 0.46 -9.84
N THR A 47 -8.90 1.13 -10.28
CA THR A 47 -7.84 0.59 -11.13
C THR A 47 -6.52 0.44 -10.38
N ALA A 48 -6.55 0.50 -9.05
CA ALA A 48 -5.39 0.30 -8.18
C ALA A 48 -5.77 -0.64 -7.02
N GLY A 49 -4.77 -1.25 -6.39
CA GLY A 49 -4.96 -2.15 -5.26
C GLY A 49 -3.87 -1.98 -4.21
N VAL A 50 -4.16 -2.43 -3.00
CA VAL A 50 -3.18 -2.58 -1.91
C VAL A 50 -3.04 -4.07 -1.65
N ILE A 51 -1.80 -4.55 -1.68
CA ILE A 51 -1.45 -5.94 -1.41
C ILE A 51 -0.39 -6.00 -0.33
N VAL A 52 -0.34 -7.11 0.39
CA VAL A 52 0.71 -7.43 1.36
C VAL A 52 1.43 -8.67 0.84
N ASN A 53 2.70 -8.52 0.53
CA ASN A 53 3.57 -9.61 0.10
C ASN A 53 5.04 -9.24 0.39
N ASP A 54 5.96 -10.16 0.11
CA ASP A 54 7.41 -9.92 0.23
C ASP A 54 7.89 -8.90 -0.81
N ASP A 55 8.93 -8.13 -0.47
CA ASP A 55 9.56 -7.14 -1.35
C ASP A 55 10.79 -7.74 -2.03
N GLU A 56 10.55 -8.82 -2.76
CA GLU A 56 11.54 -9.50 -3.57
C GLU A 56 11.43 -9.04 -5.03
N GLU A 57 12.56 -8.88 -5.72
CA GLU A 57 12.55 -8.46 -7.13
C GLU A 57 11.87 -9.49 -8.03
N GLY A 58 12.10 -10.79 -7.83
CA GLY A 58 11.48 -11.86 -8.62
C GLY A 58 9.96 -11.86 -8.52
N PHE A 59 9.41 -11.57 -7.34
CA PHE A 59 7.97 -11.48 -7.14
C PHE A 59 7.30 -10.41 -8.02
N LYS A 60 7.99 -9.29 -8.28
CA LYS A 60 7.40 -8.18 -9.04
C LYS A 60 7.08 -8.59 -10.46
N GLU A 61 7.96 -9.38 -11.09
CA GLU A 61 7.75 -9.89 -12.45
C GLU A 61 6.66 -10.96 -12.46
N ASP A 62 6.76 -11.94 -11.56
CA ASP A 62 5.78 -13.03 -11.43
C ASP A 62 4.35 -12.52 -11.19
N PHE A 63 4.20 -11.46 -10.38
CA PHE A 63 2.91 -10.84 -10.10
C PHE A 63 2.27 -10.27 -11.36
N TRP A 64 3.06 -9.58 -12.21
CA TRP A 64 2.52 -9.02 -13.45
C TRP A 64 2.21 -10.10 -14.48
N GLU A 65 3.04 -11.14 -14.59
CA GLU A 65 2.73 -12.28 -15.46
C GLU A 65 1.43 -12.98 -15.07
N TRP A 66 1.18 -13.17 -13.78
CA TRP A 66 -0.07 -13.75 -13.30
C TRP A 66 -1.27 -12.84 -13.54
N ALA A 67 -1.15 -11.54 -13.23
CA ALA A 67 -2.24 -10.57 -13.36
C ALA A 67 -2.62 -10.25 -14.82
N GLU A 68 -1.77 -10.61 -15.79
CA GLU A 68 -2.00 -10.40 -17.21
C GLU A 68 -2.53 -11.64 -17.96
N LYS A 69 -2.57 -12.80 -17.30
CA LYS A 69 -3.25 -14.00 -17.80
C LYS A 69 -4.76 -13.89 -17.62
#